data_AF-A0A6J4MN58-F1
#
_entry.id   AF-A0A6J4MN58-F1
#
_cell.length_a   1.000
_cell.length_b   1.000
_cell.length_c   1.000
_cell.angle_alpha   90.00
_cell.angle_beta   90.00
_cell.angle_gamma   90.00
#
_symmetry.space_group_name_H-M   'P 1'
#
loop_
_entity.id
_entity.type
_entity.pdbx_description
1 polymer ?
#
loop_
_entity_poly.entity_id
_entity_poly.type
_entity_poly.pdbx_seq_one_letter_code
_entity_poly.pdbx_strand_id
1 'polypeptide(L)'
;MGGVDDEAYVQRLFEILSNPHPAGIDPDDPYGQADDGIDRYDGFGRDVWVESLKLVGRPHGPEAEIEFGLAVPPEPQLQGLPHRGTVGVPVEAEWRQLSGYADPAAYAPAVARAVERAARSHVERHQGRKRRTPVLPSREEQWRLLLAALSAEGVAREVAPGRIEFETSDGPVVTIVVSAAQWEVVLREHAWGDVELYVAELLGPRRADEVFVVFHEGELWRSIREKVPPVRGTAWTRPLIEPGG
;
A
#
# COMPACT_ATOMS: atom_id res chain seq x y z
N MET A 1 -20.17 -15.93 3.65
CA MET A 1 -21.27 -15.05 4.12
C MET A 1 -20.69 -13.71 4.58
N GLY A 2 -20.12 -12.92 3.66
CA GLY A 2 -19.53 -11.59 3.96
C GLY A 2 -20.05 -10.44 3.08
N GLY A 3 -20.93 -10.72 2.10
CA GLY A 3 -21.26 -9.76 1.04
C GLY A 3 -22.04 -8.52 1.48
N VAL A 4 -22.98 -8.64 2.43
CA VAL A 4 -23.82 -7.49 2.85
C VAL A 4 -23.04 -6.50 3.71
N ASP A 5 -22.07 -6.97 4.50
CA ASP A 5 -21.21 -6.10 5.32
C ASP A 5 -20.18 -5.35 4.47
N ASP A 6 -19.56 -6.03 3.50
CA ASP A 6 -18.58 -5.42 2.61
C ASP A 6 -19.22 -4.39 1.66
N GLU A 7 -20.42 -4.67 1.12
CA GLU A 7 -21.16 -3.72 0.27
C GLU A 7 -21.59 -2.47 1.04
N ALA A 8 -22.13 -2.63 2.26
CA ALA A 8 -22.50 -1.50 3.12
C ALA A 8 -21.28 -0.67 3.53
N TYR A 9 -20.15 -1.33 3.81
CA TYR A 9 -18.89 -0.66 4.10
C TYR A 9 -18.39 0.16 2.90
N VAL A 10 -18.39 -0.43 1.70
CA VAL A 10 -18.00 0.25 0.46
C VAL A 10 -18.91 1.44 0.15
N GLN A 11 -20.22 1.29 0.33
CA GLN A 11 -21.18 2.38 0.15
C GLN A 11 -20.90 3.52 1.13
N ARG A 12 -20.66 3.22 2.41
CA ARG A 12 -20.36 4.23 3.43
C ARG A 12 -19.03 4.93 3.15
N LEU A 13 -18.03 4.19 2.70
CA LEU A 13 -16.74 4.73 2.28
C LEU A 13 -16.90 5.69 1.09
N PHE A 14 -17.71 5.32 0.09
CA PHE A 14 -18.04 6.20 -1.03
C PHE A 14 -18.72 7.47 -0.58
N GLU A 15 -19.69 7.43 0.34
CA GLU A 15 -20.35 8.62 0.88
C GLU A 15 -19.35 9.60 1.53
N ILE A 16 -18.35 9.11 2.26
CA ILE A 16 -17.32 9.94 2.89
C ILE A 16 -16.40 10.57 1.84
N LEU A 17 -15.97 9.78 0.85
CA LEU A 17 -15.03 10.21 -0.20
C LEU A 17 -15.66 11.13 -1.24
N SER A 18 -16.95 10.93 -1.54
CA SER A 18 -17.72 11.70 -2.53
C SER A 18 -18.46 12.89 -1.95
N ASN A 19 -18.46 13.05 -0.61
CA ASN A 19 -19.11 14.17 0.06
C ASN A 19 -18.65 15.49 -0.59
N PRO A 20 -19.57 16.25 -1.21
CA PRO A 20 -19.21 17.39 -2.04
C PRO A 20 -18.76 18.57 -1.16
N HIS A 21 -17.44 18.66 -0.93
CA HIS A 21 -16.72 19.89 -0.56
C HIS A 21 -17.12 20.50 0.81
N PRO A 22 -16.38 21.51 1.28
CA PRO A 22 -17.06 22.78 1.52
C PRO A 22 -16.66 23.67 0.35
N ALA A 23 -17.61 23.99 -0.53
CA ALA A 23 -17.41 24.86 -1.70
C ALA A 23 -17.38 26.34 -1.28
N GLY A 24 -16.83 26.59 -0.10
CA GLY A 24 -16.87 27.82 0.64
C GLY A 24 -16.40 27.48 2.04
N ILE A 25 -15.33 28.15 2.48
CA ILE A 25 -14.88 28.26 3.86
C ILE A 25 -16.09 28.04 4.78
N ASP A 26 -16.14 26.93 5.53
CA ASP A 26 -17.04 26.85 6.67
C ASP A 26 -16.63 28.02 7.58
N PRO A 27 -17.50 29.00 7.87
CA PRO A 27 -17.13 30.10 8.75
C PRO A 27 -16.65 29.61 10.13
N ASP A 28 -17.10 28.42 10.55
CA ASP A 28 -16.74 27.76 11.80
C ASP A 28 -15.57 26.76 11.65
N ASP A 29 -15.21 26.38 10.42
CA ASP A 29 -14.01 25.59 10.07
C ASP A 29 -13.33 26.13 8.79
N PRO A 30 -12.65 27.29 8.90
CA PRO A 30 -12.12 27.99 7.74
C PRO A 30 -10.94 27.29 7.06
N TYR A 31 -10.43 26.23 7.70
CA TYR A 31 -9.37 25.36 7.19
C TYR A 31 -9.89 23.99 6.75
N GLY A 32 -11.22 23.77 6.81
CA GLY A 32 -11.94 22.56 6.41
C GLY A 32 -11.20 21.29 6.80
N GLN A 33 -10.74 21.25 8.05
CA GLN A 33 -10.46 19.98 8.69
C GLN A 33 -11.81 19.41 9.09
N ALA A 34 -12.58 18.92 8.11
CA ALA A 34 -13.54 17.89 8.43
C ALA A 34 -12.78 16.88 9.30
N ASP A 35 -13.27 16.60 10.50
CA ASP A 35 -12.64 15.71 11.50
C ASP A 35 -12.41 14.27 10.97
N ASP A 36 -12.67 14.03 9.68
CA ASP A 36 -12.39 12.80 8.94
C ASP A 36 -10.93 12.67 8.47
N GLY A 37 -10.11 13.72 8.50
CA GLY A 37 -8.67 13.65 8.22
C GLY A 37 -8.28 13.53 6.75
N ILE A 38 -9.18 13.89 5.82
CA ILE A 38 -8.89 14.01 4.37
C ILE A 38 -8.60 15.47 4.04
N ASP A 39 -7.40 15.75 3.50
CA ASP A 39 -7.09 17.08 2.95
C ASP A 39 -7.85 17.29 1.65
N ARG A 40 -8.76 18.27 1.63
CA ARG A 40 -9.57 18.62 0.44
C ARG A 40 -9.19 19.98 -0.16
N TYR A 41 -8.13 20.64 0.33
CA TYR A 41 -7.70 21.97 -0.12
C TYR A 41 -6.57 21.91 -1.15
N ASP A 42 -5.70 20.90 -1.05
CA ASP A 42 -4.74 20.59 -2.08
C ASP A 42 -4.98 19.18 -2.66
N GLY A 43 -4.93 19.04 -3.98
CA GLY A 43 -5.09 17.72 -4.62
C GLY A 43 -6.51 17.15 -4.58
N PHE A 44 -6.90 16.48 -3.50
CA PHE A 44 -8.16 15.75 -3.39
C PHE A 44 -9.38 16.68 -3.31
N GLY A 45 -10.49 16.33 -3.96
CA GLY A 45 -11.69 17.15 -4.08
C GLY A 45 -11.61 18.26 -5.15
N ARG A 46 -10.44 18.86 -5.37
CA ARG A 46 -10.22 19.90 -6.40
C ARG A 46 -9.61 19.35 -7.69
N ASP A 47 -8.45 18.71 -7.57
CA ASP A 47 -7.66 18.22 -8.70
C ASP A 47 -7.98 16.75 -9.00
N VAL A 48 -8.38 15.99 -7.98
CA VAL A 48 -8.76 14.57 -8.09
C VAL A 48 -10.02 14.31 -7.27
N TRP A 49 -11.01 13.60 -7.82
CA TRP A 49 -12.23 13.25 -7.09
C TRP A 49 -12.64 11.80 -7.35
N VAL A 50 -13.41 11.23 -6.42
CA VAL A 50 -13.97 9.88 -6.57
C VAL A 50 -15.30 9.96 -7.33
N GLU A 51 -15.40 9.27 -8.46
CA GLU A 51 -16.63 9.18 -9.27
C GLU A 51 -17.50 7.99 -8.85
N SER A 52 -16.88 6.85 -8.57
CA SER A 52 -17.59 5.64 -8.15
C SER A 52 -16.70 4.73 -7.29
N LEU A 53 -17.35 3.87 -6.50
CA LEU A 53 -16.74 2.76 -5.78
C LEU A 53 -17.58 1.50 -6.04
N LYS A 54 -16.92 0.38 -6.35
CA LYS A 54 -17.60 -0.91 -6.50
C LYS A 54 -16.80 -2.04 -5.86
N LEU A 55 -17.51 -2.94 -5.20
CA LEU A 55 -16.92 -4.14 -4.65
C LEU A 55 -16.57 -5.13 -5.77
N VAL A 56 -15.32 -5.59 -5.82
CA VAL A 56 -14.84 -6.57 -6.80
C VAL A 56 -14.10 -7.71 -6.10
N GLY A 57 -14.24 -8.92 -6.64
CA GLY A 57 -13.46 -10.07 -6.20
C GLY A 57 -12.08 -10.08 -6.84
N ARG A 58 -11.02 -10.17 -6.03
CA ARG A 58 -9.63 -10.23 -6.48
C ARG A 58 -8.92 -11.45 -5.89
N PRO A 59 -7.75 -11.87 -6.43
CA PRO A 59 -7.04 -13.07 -5.95
C PRO A 59 -6.69 -13.07 -4.46
N HIS A 60 -6.66 -11.89 -3.83
CA HIS A 60 -6.24 -11.69 -2.45
C HIS A 60 -7.39 -11.30 -1.51
N GLY A 61 -8.64 -11.44 -1.97
CA GLY A 61 -9.84 -11.07 -1.22
C GLY A 61 -10.66 -10.01 -1.96
N PRO A 62 -11.76 -9.56 -1.34
CA PRO A 62 -12.55 -8.46 -1.88
C PRO A 62 -11.79 -7.12 -1.82
N GLU A 63 -11.88 -6.36 -2.90
CA GLU A 63 -11.37 -4.99 -3.02
C GLU A 63 -12.51 -4.04 -3.40
N ALA A 64 -12.39 -2.78 -3.02
CA ALA A 64 -13.12 -1.69 -3.64
C ALA A 64 -12.33 -1.18 -4.86
N GLU A 65 -12.89 -1.34 -6.05
CA GLU A 65 -12.40 -0.65 -7.24
C GLU A 65 -12.99 0.76 -7.27
N ILE A 66 -12.11 1.76 -7.29
CA ILE A 66 -12.41 3.18 -7.22
C ILE A 66 -12.17 3.76 -8.60
N GLU A 67 -13.20 4.36 -9.19
CA GLU A 67 -13.06 5.20 -10.38
C GLU A 67 -12.88 6.64 -9.92
N PHE A 68 -11.82 7.30 -10.39
CA PHE A 68 -11.52 8.68 -10.04
C PHE A 68 -11.43 9.55 -11.29
N GLY A 69 -11.84 10.81 -11.15
CA GLY A 69 -11.63 11.87 -12.12
C GLY A 69 -10.41 12.72 -11.78
N LEU A 70 -9.83 13.36 -12.81
CA LEU A 70 -8.66 14.21 -12.73
C LEU A 70 -8.91 15.53 -13.47
N ALA A 71 -8.72 16.65 -12.79
CA ALA A 71 -8.67 17.97 -13.39
C ALA A 71 -7.31 18.12 -14.08
N VAL A 72 -7.30 18.06 -15.40
CA VAL A 72 -6.07 18.20 -16.20
C VAL A 72 -5.95 19.64 -16.67
N PRO A 73 -4.92 20.40 -16.25
CA PRO A 73 -4.71 21.74 -16.75
C PRO A 73 -4.36 21.71 -18.26
N PRO A 74 -4.66 22.80 -19.01
CA PRO A 74 -4.47 22.85 -20.46
C PRO A 74 -3.00 23.05 -20.87
N GLU A 75 -2.11 22.23 -20.31
CA GLU A 75 -0.68 22.26 -20.59
C GLU A 75 -0.33 21.33 -21.76
N PRO A 76 0.54 21.74 -22.71
CA PRO A 76 0.92 20.91 -23.85
C PRO A 76 1.47 19.53 -23.45
N GLN A 77 2.25 19.44 -22.36
CA GLN A 77 2.78 18.16 -21.85
C GLN A 77 1.71 17.19 -21.31
N LEU A 78 0.52 17.69 -20.99
CA LEU A 78 -0.60 16.88 -20.49
C LEU A 78 -1.67 16.62 -21.56
N GLN A 79 -1.44 17.08 -22.79
CA GLN A 79 -2.37 16.84 -23.88
C GLN A 79 -2.53 15.34 -24.12
N GLY A 80 -3.79 14.87 -24.14
CA GLY A 80 -4.12 13.45 -24.32
C GLY A 80 -4.06 12.61 -23.04
N LEU A 81 -3.76 13.20 -21.88
CA LEU A 81 -3.86 12.52 -20.59
C LEU A 81 -5.33 12.15 -20.34
N PRO A 82 -5.66 10.87 -20.05
CA PRO A 82 -7.02 10.52 -19.67
C PRO A 82 -7.44 11.24 -18.39
N HIS A 83 -8.65 11.80 -18.40
CA HIS A 83 -9.24 12.50 -17.25
C HIS A 83 -9.77 11.56 -16.18
N ARG A 84 -9.65 10.24 -16.37
CA ARG A 84 -10.19 9.22 -15.50
C ARG A 84 -9.20 8.10 -15.32
N GLY A 85 -9.18 7.52 -14.13
CA GLY A 85 -8.39 6.35 -13.80
C GLY A 85 -9.09 5.45 -12.80
N THR A 86 -8.46 4.32 -12.51
CA THR A 86 -8.94 3.36 -11.53
C THR A 86 -7.84 2.96 -10.56
N VAL A 87 -8.23 2.66 -9.32
CA VAL A 87 -7.36 2.08 -8.29
C VAL A 87 -8.15 1.10 -7.44
N GLY A 88 -7.54 -0.01 -7.04
CA GLY A 88 -8.13 -0.97 -6.10
C GLY A 88 -7.63 -0.71 -4.68
N VAL A 89 -8.50 -0.87 -3.68
CA VAL A 89 -8.09 -0.88 -2.26
C VAL A 89 -8.76 -2.05 -1.54
N PRO A 90 -8.08 -2.70 -0.57
CA PRO A 90 -8.66 -3.85 0.11
C PRO A 90 -9.81 -3.47 1.04
N VAL A 91 -10.80 -4.36 1.14
CA VAL A 91 -11.97 -4.22 2.02
C VAL A 91 -12.37 -5.53 2.71
N GLU A 92 -11.52 -6.57 2.66
CA GLU A 92 -11.75 -7.81 3.40
C GLU A 92 -11.92 -7.55 4.91
N ALA A 93 -12.99 -8.08 5.51
CA ALA A 93 -13.32 -7.88 6.93
C ALA A 93 -12.17 -8.22 7.89
N GLU A 94 -11.49 -9.36 7.71
CA GLU A 94 -10.35 -9.76 8.56
C GLU A 94 -9.22 -8.73 8.45
N TRP A 95 -8.88 -8.31 7.24
CA TRP A 95 -7.84 -7.30 7.00
C TRP A 95 -8.21 -5.94 7.59
N ARG A 96 -9.47 -5.50 7.41
CA ARG A 96 -10.00 -4.25 7.97
C ARG A 96 -9.82 -4.21 9.47
N GLN A 97 -10.22 -5.27 10.17
CA GLN A 97 -10.09 -5.36 11.63
C GLN A 97 -8.64 -5.31 12.08
N LEU A 98 -7.76 -6.11 11.47
CA LEU A 98 -6.35 -6.16 11.85
C LEU A 98 -5.58 -4.87 11.54
N SER A 99 -6.02 -4.13 10.52
CA SER A 99 -5.39 -2.87 10.09
C SER A 99 -5.93 -1.63 10.81
N GLY A 100 -6.92 -1.78 11.70
CA GLY A 100 -7.59 -0.65 12.36
C GLY A 100 -8.58 0.11 11.45
N TYR A 101 -9.00 -0.50 10.35
CA TYR A 101 -9.90 0.04 9.33
C TYR A 101 -11.27 -0.66 9.35
N ALA A 102 -11.73 -1.10 10.53
CA ALA A 102 -13.08 -1.64 10.66
C ALA A 102 -14.15 -0.55 10.49
N ASP A 103 -13.83 0.68 10.89
CA ASP A 103 -14.66 1.87 10.66
C ASP A 103 -14.29 2.51 9.30
N PRO A 104 -15.24 2.69 8.36
CA PRO A 104 -15.02 3.39 7.10
C PRO A 104 -14.38 4.77 7.27
N ALA A 105 -14.73 5.52 8.33
CA ALA A 105 -14.19 6.86 8.57
C ALA A 105 -12.69 6.82 8.87
N ALA A 106 -12.23 5.84 9.65
CA ALA A 106 -10.81 5.64 9.91
C ALA A 106 -10.02 5.24 8.66
N TYR A 107 -10.68 4.60 7.68
CA TYR A 107 -10.04 4.16 6.44
C TYR A 107 -10.02 5.21 5.34
N ALA A 108 -11.03 6.09 5.29
CA ALA A 108 -11.22 7.05 4.21
C ALA A 108 -9.97 7.92 3.91
N PRO A 109 -9.18 8.41 4.89
CA PRO A 109 -7.92 9.11 4.62
C PRO A 109 -6.87 8.28 3.89
N ALA A 110 -6.76 6.99 4.21
CA ALA A 110 -5.83 6.10 3.53
C ALA A 110 -6.26 5.87 2.07
N VAL A 111 -7.57 5.77 1.84
CA VAL A 111 -8.16 5.61 0.51
C VAL A 111 -8.00 6.87 -0.33
N ALA A 112 -8.25 8.05 0.23
CA ALA A 112 -8.01 9.33 -0.45
C ALA A 112 -6.55 9.46 -0.92
N ARG A 113 -5.58 9.20 -0.02
CA ARG A 113 -4.15 9.16 -0.36
C ARG A 113 -3.80 8.11 -1.42
N ALA A 114 -4.51 6.99 -1.47
CA ALA A 114 -4.29 5.98 -2.51
C ALA A 114 -4.76 6.49 -3.88
N VAL A 115 -5.91 7.16 -3.93
CA VAL A 115 -6.46 7.80 -5.14
C VAL A 115 -5.54 8.91 -5.64
N GLU A 116 -5.06 9.80 -4.78
CA GLU A 116 -4.11 10.86 -5.16
C GLU A 116 -2.80 10.29 -5.70
N ARG A 117 -2.26 9.26 -5.05
CA ARG A 117 -1.07 8.56 -5.55
C ARG A 117 -1.33 7.94 -6.92
N ALA A 118 -2.47 7.29 -7.12
CA ALA A 118 -2.83 6.70 -8.40
C ALA A 118 -2.98 7.76 -9.50
N ALA A 119 -3.58 8.91 -9.19
CA ALA A 119 -3.70 10.05 -10.09
C ALA A 119 -2.34 10.64 -10.46
N ARG A 120 -1.44 10.86 -9.49
CA ARG A 120 -0.07 11.29 -9.75
C ARG A 120 0.69 10.29 -10.63
N SER A 121 0.60 9.00 -10.33
CA SER A 121 1.21 7.95 -11.15
C SER A 121 0.57 7.85 -12.54
N HIS A 122 -0.69 8.25 -12.71
CA HIS A 122 -1.34 8.36 -14.02
C HIS A 122 -0.70 9.48 -14.86
N VAL A 123 -0.49 10.66 -14.26
CA VAL A 123 0.21 11.80 -14.88
C VAL A 123 1.66 11.46 -15.23
N GLU A 124 2.41 10.89 -14.29
CA GLU A 124 3.83 10.55 -14.48
C GLU A 124 4.05 9.54 -15.61
N ARG A 125 3.16 8.55 -15.74
CA ARG A 125 3.21 7.56 -16.82
C ARG A 125 2.94 8.21 -18.17
N HIS A 126 1.97 9.12 -18.25
CA HIS A 126 1.64 9.85 -19.48
C HIS A 126 2.78 10.75 -19.95
N GLN A 127 3.43 11.46 -19.02
CA GLN A 127 4.59 12.31 -19.31
C GLN A 127 5.79 11.52 -19.83
N GLY A 128 5.72 10.18 -19.83
CA GLY A 128 6.65 9.36 -20.59
C GLY A 128 8.08 9.48 -20.09
N ARG A 129 8.28 9.71 -18.78
CA ARG A 129 9.59 9.46 -18.16
C ARG A 129 9.93 8.00 -18.41
N LYS A 130 10.65 7.75 -19.50
CA LYS A 130 11.22 6.45 -19.83
C LYS A 130 12.23 6.14 -18.73
N ARG A 131 11.77 5.53 -17.64
CA ARG A 131 12.67 4.83 -16.71
C ARG A 131 13.46 3.88 -17.60
N ARG A 132 14.78 4.09 -17.69
CA ARG A 132 15.65 3.17 -18.42
C ARG A 132 15.44 1.81 -17.78
N THR A 133 14.86 0.87 -18.52
CA THR A 133 14.68 -0.48 -18.00
C THR A 133 16.08 -1.03 -17.74
N PRO A 134 16.41 -1.33 -16.48
CA PRO A 134 17.72 -1.85 -16.19
C PRO A 134 17.90 -3.22 -16.85
N VAL A 135 19.11 -3.48 -17.35
CA VAL A 135 19.48 -4.82 -17.78
C VAL A 135 19.73 -5.65 -16.53
N LEU A 136 18.73 -6.41 -16.12
CA LEU A 136 18.82 -7.28 -14.95
C LEU A 136 19.71 -8.50 -15.25
N PRO A 137 20.41 -9.05 -14.24
CA PRO A 137 21.16 -10.29 -14.38
C PRO A 137 20.20 -11.48 -14.53
N SER A 138 20.75 -12.68 -14.72
CA SER A 138 19.95 -13.91 -14.78
C SER A 138 19.11 -14.10 -13.51
N ARG A 139 17.96 -14.77 -13.59
CA ARG A 139 17.09 -15.00 -12.40
C ARG A 139 17.81 -15.70 -11.25
N GLU A 140 18.69 -16.64 -11.57
CA GLU A 140 19.52 -17.33 -10.57
C GLU A 140 20.46 -16.35 -9.85
N GLU A 141 21.07 -15.43 -10.60
CA GLU A 141 21.92 -14.38 -10.04
C GLU A 141 21.12 -13.35 -9.24
N GLN A 142 19.92 -12.96 -9.69
CA GLN A 142 19.00 -12.13 -8.91
C GLN A 142 18.68 -12.78 -7.55
N TRP A 143 18.39 -14.09 -7.53
CA TRP A 143 18.08 -14.82 -6.31
C TRP A 143 19.30 -14.91 -5.38
N ARG A 144 20.49 -15.18 -5.93
CA ARG A 144 21.74 -15.16 -5.16
C ARG A 144 22.01 -13.79 -4.53
N LEU A 145 21.74 -12.70 -5.25
CA LEU A 145 21.89 -11.34 -4.72
C LEU A 145 20.95 -11.10 -3.52
N LEU A 146 19.70 -11.55 -3.59
CA LEU A 146 18.77 -11.47 -2.45
C LEU A 146 19.31 -12.22 -1.23
N LEU A 147 19.70 -13.48 -1.41
CA LEU A 147 20.20 -14.31 -0.31
C LEU A 147 21.50 -13.77 0.28
N ALA A 148 22.39 -13.21 -0.56
CA ALA A 148 23.62 -12.58 -0.10
C ALA A 148 23.35 -11.31 0.72
N ALA A 149 22.45 -10.44 0.24
CA ALA A 149 22.05 -9.23 0.98
C ALA A 149 21.37 -9.57 2.32
N LEU A 150 20.49 -10.57 2.34
CA LEU A 150 19.91 -11.06 3.61
C LEU A 150 20.98 -11.64 4.53
N SER A 151 21.96 -12.38 3.99
CA SER A 151 23.04 -12.98 4.78
C SER A 151 24.00 -11.94 5.39
N ALA A 152 24.03 -10.72 4.84
CA ALA A 152 24.77 -9.60 5.43
C ALA A 152 24.08 -9.06 6.70
N GLU A 153 22.76 -9.19 6.81
CA GLU A 153 21.93 -8.69 7.92
C GLU A 153 21.64 -9.77 8.99
N GLY A 154 21.88 -11.06 8.70
CA GLY A 154 21.55 -12.17 9.59
C GLY A 154 21.65 -13.53 8.91
N VAL A 155 21.02 -14.55 9.49
CA VAL A 155 21.04 -15.91 8.92
C VAL A 155 19.80 -16.11 8.06
N ALA A 156 19.98 -16.23 6.74
CA ALA A 156 18.90 -16.47 5.79
C ALA A 156 18.92 -17.90 5.25
N ARG A 157 17.77 -18.58 5.28
CA ARG A 157 17.61 -19.94 4.76
C ARG A 157 16.33 -20.06 3.96
N GLU A 158 16.45 -20.43 2.69
CA GLU A 158 15.29 -20.81 1.89
C GLU A 158 14.77 -22.19 2.35
N VAL A 159 13.54 -22.24 2.83
CA VAL A 159 12.92 -23.45 3.38
C VAL A 159 11.90 -24.10 2.43
N ALA A 160 11.41 -23.31 1.48
CA ALA A 160 10.61 -23.76 0.34
C ALA A 160 10.77 -22.73 -0.80
N PRO A 161 10.46 -23.08 -2.05
CA PRO A 161 10.56 -22.14 -3.17
C PRO A 161 9.87 -20.80 -2.88
N GLY A 162 10.66 -19.73 -2.80
CA GLY A 162 10.16 -18.39 -2.50
C GLY A 162 9.75 -18.12 -1.05
N ARG A 163 10.13 -19.01 -0.12
CA ARG A 163 9.95 -18.84 1.32
C ARG A 163 11.30 -18.90 2.01
N ILE A 164 11.69 -17.79 2.63
CA ILE A 164 12.96 -17.64 3.33
C ILE A 164 12.69 -17.38 4.80
N GLU A 165 13.28 -18.19 5.67
CA GLU A 165 13.38 -17.90 7.09
C GLU A 165 14.62 -17.05 7.33
N PHE A 166 14.44 -15.92 7.99
CA PHE A 166 15.51 -14.98 8.29
C PHE A 166 15.61 -14.76 9.80
N GLU A 167 16.74 -15.13 10.37
CA GLU A 167 17.05 -14.94 11.79
C GLU A 167 17.92 -13.69 11.95
N THR A 168 17.37 -12.68 12.61
CA THR A 168 18.16 -11.53 13.07
C THR A 168 18.95 -11.89 14.31
N SER A 169 20.12 -11.26 14.49
CA SER A 169 21.02 -11.47 15.64
C SER A 169 20.34 -11.42 17.00
N ASP A 170 19.30 -10.59 17.16
CA ASP A 170 18.69 -10.27 18.45
C ASP A 170 17.14 -10.36 18.45
N GLY A 171 16.53 -11.00 17.46
CA GLY A 171 15.08 -10.90 17.23
C GLY A 171 14.40 -12.17 16.74
N PRO A 172 13.06 -12.17 16.67
CA PRO A 172 12.29 -13.32 16.19
C PRO A 172 12.56 -13.58 14.71
N VAL A 173 12.45 -14.85 14.32
CA VAL A 173 12.53 -15.30 12.93
C VAL A 173 11.49 -14.57 12.09
N VAL A 174 11.93 -13.94 11.02
CA VAL A 174 11.07 -13.28 10.02
C VAL A 174 10.90 -14.22 8.84
N THR A 175 9.66 -14.45 8.41
CA THR A 175 9.38 -15.19 7.18
C THR A 175 9.24 -14.23 6.01
N ILE A 176 10.13 -14.34 5.03
CA ILE A 176 10.06 -13.58 3.77
C ILE A 176 9.43 -14.47 2.71
N VAL A 177 8.32 -14.00 2.11
CA VAL A 177 7.57 -14.71 1.07
C VAL A 177 7.62 -13.90 -0.23
N VAL A 178 8.47 -14.35 -1.14
CA VAL A 178 8.71 -13.73 -2.45
C VAL A 178 9.16 -14.77 -3.46
N SER A 179 8.46 -14.89 -4.58
CA SER A 179 8.90 -15.73 -5.70
C SER A 179 10.01 -15.05 -6.51
N ALA A 180 10.80 -15.83 -7.26
CA ALA A 180 11.81 -15.27 -8.16
C ALA A 180 11.23 -14.26 -9.18
N ALA A 181 10.00 -14.49 -9.65
CA ALA A 181 9.33 -13.56 -10.57
C ALA A 181 8.93 -12.24 -9.89
N GLN A 182 8.47 -12.30 -8.64
CA GLN A 182 8.16 -11.11 -7.84
C GLN A 182 9.43 -10.34 -7.47
N TRP A 183 10.51 -11.04 -7.14
CA TRP A 183 11.80 -10.42 -6.87
C TRP A 183 12.35 -9.66 -8.10
N GLU A 184 12.17 -10.21 -9.31
CA GLU A 184 12.53 -9.51 -10.55
C GLU A 184 11.78 -8.16 -10.69
N VAL A 185 10.51 -8.09 -10.25
CA VAL A 185 9.72 -6.84 -10.22
C VAL A 185 10.32 -5.85 -9.21
N VAL A 186 10.59 -6.30 -7.99
CA VAL A 186 11.18 -5.46 -6.92
C VAL A 186 12.52 -4.88 -7.36
N LEU A 187 13.39 -5.70 -7.96
CA LEU A 187 14.65 -5.25 -8.53
C LEU A 187 14.41 -4.14 -9.55
N ARG A 188 13.55 -4.38 -10.55
CA ARG A 188 13.31 -3.42 -11.62
C ARG A 188 12.81 -2.07 -11.13
N GLU A 189 12.01 -2.05 -10.07
CA GLU A 189 11.25 -0.86 -9.65
C GLU A 189 11.86 -0.12 -8.47
N HIS A 190 12.56 -0.83 -7.57
CA HIS A 190 13.00 -0.30 -6.27
C HIS A 190 14.47 -0.56 -5.96
N ALA A 191 14.94 -1.79 -6.18
CA ALA A 191 16.24 -2.23 -5.67
C ALA A 191 17.37 -2.23 -6.71
N TRP A 192 17.10 -1.86 -7.97
CA TRP A 192 18.13 -1.83 -9.01
C TRP A 192 19.12 -0.69 -8.79
N GLY A 193 20.27 -1.05 -8.23
CA GLY A 193 21.39 -0.14 -7.96
C GLY A 193 21.98 -0.36 -6.57
N ASP A 194 21.17 -0.78 -5.61
CA ASP A 194 21.59 -1.03 -4.22
C ASP A 194 20.65 -2.02 -3.51
N VAL A 195 20.87 -3.31 -3.78
CA VAL A 195 20.07 -4.39 -3.16
C VAL A 195 20.33 -4.47 -1.65
N GLU A 196 21.57 -4.20 -1.23
CA GLU A 196 21.97 -4.23 0.18
C GLU A 196 21.24 -3.15 0.97
N LEU A 197 21.22 -1.91 0.49
CA LEU A 197 20.48 -0.82 1.12
C LEU A 197 18.98 -1.12 1.16
N TYR A 198 18.39 -1.60 0.06
CA TYR A 198 16.96 -1.95 0.03
C TYR A 198 16.61 -3.01 1.09
N VAL A 199 17.44 -4.05 1.21
CA VAL A 199 17.25 -5.11 2.20
C VAL A 199 17.47 -4.61 3.63
N ALA A 200 18.49 -3.78 3.87
CA ALA A 200 18.75 -3.16 5.17
C ALA A 200 17.59 -2.26 5.62
N GLU A 201 17.05 -1.44 4.71
CA GLU A 201 15.85 -0.62 4.99
C GLU A 201 14.62 -1.49 5.24
N LEU A 202 14.45 -2.57 4.47
CA LEU A 202 13.37 -3.52 4.64
C LEU A 202 13.45 -4.29 5.97
N LEU A 203 14.65 -4.54 6.50
CA LEU A 203 14.86 -5.31 7.73
C LEU A 203 15.15 -4.47 8.98
N GLY A 204 15.38 -3.16 8.80
CA GLY A 204 15.64 -2.20 9.89
C GLY A 204 14.53 -2.14 10.94
N PRO A 205 14.54 -1.14 11.85
CA PRO A 205 13.66 -1.11 13.03
C PRO A 205 12.20 -1.48 12.70
N ARG A 206 11.76 -2.65 13.19
CA ARG A 206 10.44 -3.23 12.93
C ARG A 206 9.67 -3.38 14.22
N ARG A 207 8.34 -3.49 14.11
CA ARG A 207 7.53 -3.82 15.28
C ARG A 207 7.70 -5.29 15.61
N ALA A 208 7.66 -5.65 16.89
CA ALA A 208 7.93 -7.02 17.34
C ALA A 208 6.95 -8.06 16.76
N ASP A 209 5.74 -7.62 16.41
CA ASP A 209 4.69 -8.43 15.80
C ASP A 209 4.81 -8.55 14.27
N GLU A 210 5.66 -7.75 13.61
CA GLU A 210 5.90 -7.82 12.16
C GLU A 210 6.87 -8.96 11.81
N VAL A 211 6.37 -10.19 11.85
CA VAL A 211 7.14 -11.43 11.64
C VAL A 211 7.09 -11.94 10.19
N PHE A 212 6.46 -11.20 9.27
CA PHE A 212 6.42 -11.52 7.84
C PHE A 212 6.93 -10.36 6.99
N VAL A 213 7.49 -10.70 5.83
CA VAL A 213 7.72 -9.80 4.71
C VAL A 213 7.08 -10.44 3.48
N VAL A 214 6.13 -9.75 2.84
CA VAL A 214 5.32 -10.30 1.74
C VAL A 214 5.39 -9.39 0.52
N PHE A 215 5.39 -9.97 -0.67
CA PHE A 215 5.26 -9.19 -1.90
C PHE A 215 3.83 -8.69 -2.10
N HIS A 216 3.65 -7.37 -2.26
CA HIS A 216 2.37 -6.75 -2.56
C HIS A 216 2.59 -5.50 -3.42
N GLU A 217 1.84 -5.40 -4.53
CA GLU A 217 1.85 -4.24 -5.45
C GLU A 217 3.25 -3.81 -5.94
N GLY A 218 4.13 -4.77 -6.24
CA GLY A 218 5.46 -4.48 -6.82
C GLY A 218 6.60 -4.38 -5.79
N GLU A 219 6.27 -4.36 -4.50
CA GLU A 219 7.25 -4.14 -3.42
C GLU A 219 7.13 -5.19 -2.30
N LEU A 220 8.18 -5.32 -1.47
CA LEU A 220 8.15 -6.11 -0.25
C LEU A 220 7.65 -5.29 0.93
N TRP A 221 6.65 -5.81 1.64
CA TRP A 221 6.02 -5.16 2.77
C TRP A 221 6.16 -5.99 4.04
N ARG A 222 6.55 -5.34 5.14
CA ARG A 222 6.47 -5.94 6.48
C ARG A 222 5.02 -6.13 6.90
N SER A 223 4.73 -7.25 7.53
CA SER A 223 3.38 -7.65 7.91
C SER A 223 3.37 -8.50 9.17
N ILE A 224 2.27 -8.46 9.94
CA ILE A 224 2.02 -9.40 11.04
C ILE A 224 1.47 -10.76 10.57
N ARG A 225 1.11 -10.86 9.28
CA ARG A 225 0.55 -12.07 8.67
C ARG A 225 1.17 -12.34 7.30
N GLU A 226 1.22 -13.60 6.92
CA GLU A 226 1.68 -14.03 5.59
C GLU A 226 0.72 -13.63 4.46
N LYS A 227 -0.58 -13.49 4.78
CA LYS A 227 -1.61 -13.15 3.80
C LYS A 227 -1.43 -11.72 3.30
N VAL A 228 -1.69 -11.52 2.01
CA VAL A 228 -1.86 -10.20 1.40
C VAL A 228 -3.35 -9.80 1.40
N PRO A 229 -3.68 -8.49 1.48
CA PRO A 229 -2.76 -7.37 1.65
C PRO A 229 -2.04 -7.37 3.00
N PRO A 230 -0.84 -6.76 3.08
CA PRO A 230 -0.04 -6.73 4.29
C PRO A 230 -0.75 -5.95 5.40
N VAL A 231 -0.45 -6.30 6.65
CA VAL A 231 -0.96 -5.62 7.84
C VAL A 231 0.21 -5.17 8.69
N ARG A 232 0.38 -3.86 8.85
CA ARG A 232 1.42 -3.28 9.72
C ARG A 232 1.17 -3.63 11.18
N GLY A 233 2.24 -3.83 11.94
CA GLY A 233 2.13 -4.10 13.37
C GLY A 233 1.56 -2.93 14.15
N THR A 234 1.04 -3.21 15.34
CA THR A 234 0.53 -2.21 16.28
C THR A 234 1.11 -2.39 17.69
N ALA A 235 2.19 -3.15 17.83
CA ALA A 235 2.78 -3.45 19.15
C ALA A 235 3.14 -2.22 20.01
N TRP A 236 3.34 -1.04 19.42
CA TRP A 236 3.59 0.22 20.15
C TRP A 236 2.32 0.91 20.66
N THR A 237 1.14 0.56 20.13
CA THR A 237 -0.16 1.15 20.47
C THR A 237 -1.03 0.23 21.34
N ARG A 238 -0.60 -0.99 21.62
CA ARG A 238 -1.25 -1.82 22.65
C ARG A 238 -0.81 -1.31 24.02
N PRO A 239 -1.74 -0.90 24.91
CA PRO A 239 -1.39 -0.76 26.31
C PRO A 239 -0.80 -2.10 26.76
N LEU A 240 0.34 -2.05 27.44
CA LEU A 240 0.83 -3.17 28.21
C LEU A 240 -0.31 -3.56 29.15
N ILE A 241 -1.06 -4.61 28.79
CA ILE A 241 -1.88 -5.31 29.77
C ILE A 241 -0.84 -5.95 30.68
N GLU A 242 -0.51 -5.27 31.76
CA GLU A 242 0.21 -5.90 32.85
C GLU A 242 -0.60 -7.15 33.24
N PRO A 243 -0.01 -8.36 33.19
CA PRO A 243 -0.68 -9.51 33.73
C PRO A 243 -0.87 -9.25 35.22
N GLY A 244 -2.12 -8.97 35.62
CA GLY A 244 -2.48 -8.74 37.00
C GLY A 244 -2.07 -9.94 37.86
N GLY A 245 -1.23 -9.65 38.86
CA GLY A 245 -1.00 -10.52 40.01
C GLY A 245 -2.09 -10.38 41.06
#